data_AF-A0A9P8BXR3-F1
#
_entry.id   AF-A0A9P8BXR3-F1
#
_cell.length_a   1.000
_cell.length_b   1.000
_cell.length_c   1.000
_cell.angle_alpha   90.00
_cell.angle_beta   90.00
_cell.angle_gamma   90.00
#
_symmetry.space_group_name_H-M   'P 1'
#
loop_
_entity.id
_entity.type
_entity.pdbx_description
1 polymer ?
#
loop_
_entity_poly.entity_id
_entity_poly.type
_entity_poly.pdbx_seq_one_letter_code
_entity_poly.pdbx_strand_id
1 'polypeptide(L)'
;MEQRFRDNDNAEWGAYPAQVMCEETRNFPIPLEKGKKHTLGDLFDRTPKELISKVMLEEKVFKTWYSGRTVLIGDGAVTAMHDALALANLLYAMPTRTNQDVTKVFNEYQKERLPAVMEAFNYSQGISNILGRGIFGAIYLYIMTHMPTWLWRIVKLSNTVKFRPQAGFLKAIEVMGNIKPATSLSEQKARAVYEMQLQDTVASI
;
A
#
# COMPACT_ATOMS: atom_id res chain seq x y z
N MET A 1 -13.27 35.17 -18.78
CA MET A 1 -13.68 33.82 -19.23
C MET A 1 -12.63 32.80 -18.80
N GLU A 2 -12.23 32.79 -17.51
CA GLU A 2 -11.12 31.96 -17.01
C GLU A 2 -11.40 31.37 -15.61
N GLN A 3 -12.44 31.82 -14.91
CA GLN A 3 -12.81 31.28 -13.59
C GLN A 3 -13.75 30.06 -13.65
N ARG A 4 -14.27 29.70 -14.83
CA ARG A 4 -15.26 28.60 -14.98
C ARG A 4 -14.66 27.19 -15.04
N PHE A 5 -13.34 27.06 -15.09
CA PHE A 5 -12.64 25.77 -15.20
C PHE A 5 -11.92 25.35 -13.91
N ARG A 6 -11.95 26.17 -12.85
CA ARG A 6 -11.31 25.83 -11.56
C ARG A 6 -12.20 25.02 -10.62
N ASP A 7 -13.49 24.91 -10.90
CA ASP A 7 -14.45 24.18 -10.05
C ASP A 7 -14.73 22.75 -10.54
N ASN A 8 -14.06 22.27 -11.59
CA ASN A 8 -14.37 20.99 -12.23
C ASN A 8 -13.39 19.85 -11.94
N ASP A 9 -12.27 20.12 -11.25
CA ASP A 9 -11.26 19.09 -10.98
C ASP A 9 -11.71 18.02 -9.96
N ASN A 10 -12.86 18.23 -9.29
CA ASN A 10 -13.50 17.28 -8.39
C ASN A 10 -14.89 16.82 -8.84
N ALA A 11 -15.34 17.17 -10.05
CA ALA A 11 -16.71 16.87 -10.49
C ALA A 11 -17.00 15.37 -10.60
N GLU A 12 -15.98 14.53 -10.80
CA GLU A 12 -16.09 13.07 -10.83
C GLU A 12 -16.10 12.41 -9.43
N TRP A 13 -15.68 13.15 -8.40
CA TRP A 13 -15.47 12.68 -7.02
C TRP A 13 -16.48 13.28 -6.03
N GLY A 14 -17.39 14.13 -6.51
CA GLY A 14 -18.40 14.79 -5.69
C GLY A 14 -19.55 13.88 -5.25
N ALA A 15 -20.43 14.43 -4.40
CA ALA A 15 -21.61 13.73 -3.90
C ALA A 15 -22.58 13.29 -5.02
N TYR A 16 -22.62 14.04 -6.12
CA TYR A 16 -23.53 13.75 -7.24
C TYR A 16 -23.17 12.45 -8.01
N PRO A 17 -21.92 12.23 -8.48
CA PRO A 17 -21.51 10.93 -9.03
C PRO A 17 -21.75 9.74 -8.11
N ALA A 18 -21.55 9.91 -6.80
CA ALA A 18 -21.80 8.87 -5.80
C ALA A 18 -23.29 8.54 -5.69
N GLN A 19 -24.15 9.56 -5.70
CA GLN A 19 -25.60 9.38 -5.69
C GLN A 19 -26.10 8.63 -6.94
N VAL A 20 -25.65 9.04 -8.14
CA VAL A 20 -26.01 8.38 -9.40
C VAL A 20 -25.61 6.90 -9.38
N MET A 21 -24.38 6.60 -8.94
CA MET A 21 -23.91 5.22 -8.78
C MET A 21 -24.79 4.43 -7.80
N CYS A 22 -25.18 5.03 -6.66
CA CYS A 22 -26.06 4.39 -5.69
C CYS A 22 -27.46 4.11 -6.25
N GLU A 23 -28.00 5.00 -7.08
CA GLU A 23 -29.31 4.83 -7.73
C GLU A 23 -29.28 3.74 -8.80
N GLU A 24 -28.27 3.75 -9.67
CA GLU A 24 -28.07 2.73 -10.72
C GLU A 24 -27.86 1.33 -10.15
N THR A 25 -27.12 1.23 -9.04
CA THR A 25 -26.77 -0.06 -8.44
C THR A 25 -27.71 -0.51 -7.32
N ARG A 26 -28.74 0.29 -7.00
CA ARG A 26 -29.62 0.09 -5.86
C ARG A 26 -30.25 -1.30 -5.80
N ASN A 27 -30.66 -1.83 -6.95
CA ASN A 27 -31.41 -3.08 -7.04
C ASN A 27 -30.52 -4.33 -7.13
N PHE A 28 -29.18 -4.19 -7.05
CA PHE A 28 -28.31 -5.36 -7.09
C PHE A 28 -28.53 -6.23 -5.84
N PRO A 29 -28.78 -7.54 -6.00
CA PRO A 29 -29.00 -8.45 -4.88
C PRO A 29 -27.71 -8.73 -4.12
N ILE A 30 -27.77 -8.75 -2.79
CA ILE A 30 -26.66 -9.13 -1.90
C ILE A 30 -27.02 -10.41 -1.13
N PRO A 31 -26.13 -11.41 -1.07
CA PRO A 31 -26.35 -12.64 -0.30
C PRO A 31 -25.99 -12.45 1.18
N LEU A 32 -26.77 -11.65 1.93
CA LEU A 32 -26.54 -11.44 3.37
C LEU A 32 -27.22 -12.50 4.25
N GLU A 33 -28.43 -12.93 3.89
CA GLU A 33 -29.23 -13.87 4.67
C GLU A 33 -29.91 -14.88 3.75
N LYS A 34 -29.88 -16.18 4.12
CA LYS A 34 -30.54 -17.23 3.33
C LYS A 34 -32.04 -17.03 3.36
N GLY A 35 -32.66 -16.90 2.19
CA GLY A 35 -34.12 -16.82 2.03
C GLY A 35 -34.70 -15.40 2.05
N LYS A 36 -33.89 -14.37 2.32
CA LYS A 36 -34.32 -12.96 2.27
C LYS A 36 -33.59 -12.22 1.15
N LYS A 37 -34.35 -11.55 0.29
CA LYS A 37 -33.78 -10.69 -0.76
C LYS A 37 -33.32 -9.38 -0.10
N HIS A 38 -32.01 -9.21 -0.01
CA HIS A 38 -31.38 -7.94 0.34
C HIS A 38 -30.77 -7.31 -0.91
N THR A 39 -30.73 -5.98 -0.94
CA THR A 39 -30.17 -5.21 -2.06
C THR A 39 -29.10 -4.23 -1.60
N LEU A 40 -28.27 -3.73 -2.53
CA LEU A 40 -27.36 -2.61 -2.25
C LEU A 40 -28.10 -1.36 -1.77
N GLY A 41 -29.35 -1.17 -2.20
CA GLY A 41 -30.21 -0.10 -1.70
C GLY A 41 -30.43 -0.14 -0.20
N ASP A 42 -30.65 -1.32 0.37
CA ASP A 42 -30.81 -1.48 1.82
C ASP A 42 -29.56 -1.05 2.59
N LEU A 43 -28.37 -1.26 2.00
CA LEU A 43 -27.10 -0.81 2.56
C LEU A 43 -26.95 0.70 2.42
N PHE A 44 -27.21 1.24 1.23
CA PHE A 44 -27.10 2.68 0.96
C PHE A 44 -28.03 3.50 1.84
N ASP A 45 -29.23 3.02 2.17
CA ASP A 45 -30.19 3.72 3.03
C ASP A 45 -29.75 3.82 4.49
N ARG A 46 -28.92 2.87 4.93
CA ARG A 46 -28.36 2.85 6.29
C ARG A 46 -27.02 3.57 6.40
N THR A 47 -26.37 3.86 5.28
CA THR A 47 -25.09 4.58 5.25
C THR A 47 -25.35 6.09 5.19
N PRO A 48 -24.73 6.90 6.07
CA PRO A 48 -24.80 8.36 5.98
C PRO A 48 -24.29 8.85 4.63
N LYS A 49 -25.08 9.68 3.92
CA LYS A 49 -24.87 10.01 2.50
C LYS A 49 -23.58 10.80 2.29
N GLU A 50 -23.22 11.62 3.25
CA GLU A 50 -21.99 12.41 3.31
C GLU A 50 -20.72 11.55 3.41
N LEU A 51 -20.84 10.26 3.75
CA LEU A 51 -19.72 9.32 3.84
C LEU A 51 -19.62 8.39 2.62
N ILE A 52 -20.47 8.56 1.60
CA ILE A 52 -20.42 7.77 0.37
C ILE A 52 -19.65 8.56 -0.69
N SER A 53 -18.49 8.05 -1.07
CA SER A 53 -17.66 8.62 -2.13
C SER A 53 -17.54 7.65 -3.30
N LYS A 54 -17.72 8.15 -4.54
CA LYS A 54 -17.34 7.40 -5.74
C LYS A 54 -15.87 7.68 -6.01
N VAL A 55 -15.08 6.60 -6.05
CA VAL A 55 -13.63 6.65 -6.29
C VAL A 55 -13.34 5.92 -7.58
N MET A 56 -12.80 6.62 -8.57
CA MET A 56 -12.25 6.00 -9.77
C MET A 56 -10.77 5.76 -9.54
N LEU A 57 -10.37 4.49 -9.53
CA LEU A 57 -8.97 4.13 -9.34
C LEU A 57 -8.23 4.31 -10.67
N GLU A 58 -7.39 5.35 -10.76
CA GLU A 58 -6.40 5.49 -11.82
C GLU A 58 -5.02 5.18 -11.24
N GLU A 59 -4.44 4.06 -11.65
CA GLU A 59 -3.13 3.63 -11.15
C GLU A 59 -2.03 4.13 -12.10
N LYS A 60 -1.08 4.91 -11.58
CA LYS A 60 0.08 5.42 -12.33
C LYS A 60 1.36 5.18 -11.54
N VAL A 61 2.40 4.72 -12.22
CA VAL A 61 3.75 4.60 -11.64
C VAL A 61 4.69 5.59 -12.32
N PHE A 62 5.29 6.48 -11.54
CA PHE A 62 6.28 7.43 -12.04
C PHE A 62 7.64 6.76 -12.26
N LYS A 63 8.33 7.14 -13.33
CA LYS A 63 9.70 6.66 -13.63
C LYS A 63 10.75 7.30 -12.73
N THR A 64 10.55 8.55 -12.31
CA THR A 64 11.50 9.33 -11.51
C THR A 64 10.84 9.74 -10.20
N TRP A 65 11.46 9.41 -9.08
CA TRP A 65 10.87 9.62 -7.74
C TRP A 65 11.53 10.76 -6.96
N TYR A 66 12.61 11.35 -7.47
CA TYR A 66 13.33 12.39 -6.75
C TYR A 66 13.93 13.43 -7.69
N SER A 67 14.14 14.62 -7.15
CA SER A 67 14.88 15.71 -7.80
C SER A 67 15.51 16.59 -6.73
N GLY A 68 16.83 16.77 -6.80
CA GLY A 68 17.58 17.52 -5.79
C GLY A 68 17.39 16.94 -4.38
N ARG A 69 16.79 17.72 -3.48
CA ARG A 69 16.50 17.33 -2.08
C ARG A 69 15.03 16.94 -1.85
N THR A 70 14.28 16.77 -2.92
CA THR A 70 12.86 16.41 -2.87
C THR A 70 12.69 14.97 -3.37
N VAL A 71 11.90 14.19 -2.65
CA VAL A 71 11.58 12.80 -2.98
C VAL A 71 10.08 12.56 -2.81
N LEU A 72 9.51 11.78 -3.72
CA LEU A 72 8.15 11.29 -3.71
C LEU A 72 8.10 9.99 -2.92
N ILE A 73 7.18 9.90 -1.97
CA ILE A 73 6.95 8.70 -1.18
C ILE A 73 5.45 8.42 -1.10
N GLY A 74 5.11 7.14 -1.03
CA GLY A 74 3.77 6.69 -0.73
C GLY A 74 2.81 6.66 -1.89
N ASP A 75 1.86 5.74 -1.75
CA ASP A 75 0.46 5.80 -2.16
C ASP A 75 -0.13 4.50 -1.57
N GLY A 76 -1.24 4.57 -0.82
CA GLY A 76 -1.70 3.46 0.04
C GLY A 76 -0.93 3.30 1.37
N ALA A 77 -1.65 2.89 2.43
CA ALA A 77 -1.15 2.98 3.80
C ALA A 77 0.11 2.13 4.07
N VAL A 78 0.10 0.86 3.64
CA VAL A 78 1.19 -0.08 3.95
C VAL A 78 2.45 0.28 3.17
N THR A 79 2.32 0.52 1.87
CA THR A 79 3.39 0.93 0.96
C THR A 79 4.02 2.24 1.41
N ALA A 80 3.22 3.24 1.78
CA ALA A 80 3.72 4.52 2.32
C ALA A 80 4.52 4.34 3.62
N MET A 81 4.09 3.46 4.53
CA MET A 81 4.85 3.16 5.74
C MET A 81 6.21 2.51 5.42
N HIS A 82 6.25 1.59 4.46
CA HIS A 82 7.50 0.96 4.05
C HIS A 82 8.44 1.96 3.37
N ASP A 83 7.91 2.85 2.55
CA ASP A 83 8.67 3.91 1.87
C ASP A 83 9.30 4.87 2.90
N ALA A 84 8.50 5.32 3.87
CA ALA A 84 8.95 6.20 4.94
C ALA A 84 10.07 5.57 5.78
N LEU A 85 9.92 4.29 6.14
CA LEU A 85 10.92 3.57 6.92
C LEU A 85 12.22 3.33 6.14
N ALA A 86 12.12 2.90 4.88
CA ALA A 86 13.28 2.70 4.02
C ALA A 86 14.07 4.01 3.86
N LEU A 87 13.36 5.11 3.59
CA LEU A 87 13.97 6.43 3.46
C LEU A 87 14.61 6.90 4.77
N ALA A 88 13.93 6.76 5.90
CA ALA A 88 14.45 7.14 7.22
C ALA A 88 15.73 6.36 7.57
N ASN A 89 15.76 5.06 7.30
CA ASN A 89 16.92 4.22 7.52
C ASN A 89 18.12 4.64 6.64
N LEU A 90 17.89 4.92 5.35
CA LEU A 90 18.96 5.36 4.45
C LEU A 90 19.47 6.77 4.81
N LEU A 91 18.59 7.68 5.24
CA LEU A 91 18.97 9.00 5.72
C LEU A 91 19.79 8.92 7.01
N TYR A 92 19.47 7.99 7.90
CA TYR A 92 20.24 7.75 9.12
C TYR A 92 21.64 7.21 8.81
N ALA A 93 21.75 6.29 7.86
CA ALA A 93 23.02 5.68 7.46
C ALA A 93 23.89 6.55 6.53
N MET A 94 23.45 7.78 6.22
CA MET A 94 24.10 8.66 5.28
C MET A 94 25.37 9.29 5.90
N PRO A 95 26.53 9.22 5.23
CA PRO A 95 27.80 9.68 5.80
C PRO A 95 27.90 11.21 5.90
N THR A 96 27.40 11.95 4.89
CA THR A 96 27.43 13.42 4.88
C THR A 96 26.15 14.02 4.32
N ARG A 97 25.90 15.31 4.60
CA ARG A 97 24.71 16.06 4.14
C ARG A 97 24.89 16.73 2.77
N THR A 98 25.84 16.27 1.96
CA THR A 98 26.09 16.83 0.63
C THR A 98 24.98 16.46 -0.34
N ASN A 99 24.76 17.29 -1.37
CA ASN A 99 23.74 17.02 -2.38
C ASN A 99 24.02 15.72 -3.16
N GLN A 100 25.30 15.37 -3.33
CA GLN A 100 25.71 14.13 -4.00
C GLN A 100 25.28 12.90 -3.19
N ASP A 101 25.51 12.92 -1.87
CA ASP A 101 25.11 11.82 -0.99
C ASP A 101 23.59 11.70 -0.87
N VAL A 102 22.87 12.82 -0.80
CA VAL A 102 21.39 12.81 -0.80
C VAL A 102 20.86 12.19 -2.10
N THR A 103 21.42 12.57 -3.25
CA THR A 103 21.04 12.00 -4.55
C THR A 103 21.32 10.50 -4.60
N LYS A 104 22.45 10.07 -4.06
CA LYS A 104 22.81 8.65 -3.97
C LYS A 104 21.83 7.87 -3.09
N VAL A 105 21.48 8.40 -1.92
CA VAL A 105 20.49 7.81 -1.01
C VAL A 105 19.12 7.69 -1.69
N PHE A 106 18.66 8.73 -2.40
CA PHE A 106 17.38 8.66 -3.11
C PHE A 106 17.40 7.66 -4.28
N ASN A 107 18.53 7.51 -4.96
CA ASN A 107 18.70 6.48 -5.98
C ASN A 107 18.63 5.07 -5.39
N GLU A 108 19.27 4.85 -4.23
CA GLU A 108 19.22 3.59 -3.51
C GLU A 108 17.80 3.27 -3.01
N TYR A 109 17.11 4.27 -2.44
CA TYR A 109 15.70 4.17 -2.04
C TYR A 109 14.81 3.74 -3.22
N GLN A 110 14.93 4.41 -4.37
CA GLN A 110 14.14 4.05 -5.55
C GLN A 110 14.45 2.63 -6.01
N LYS A 111 15.72 2.21 -6.04
CA LYS A 111 16.12 0.84 -6.45
C LYS A 111 15.56 -0.24 -5.53
N GLU A 112 15.54 0.01 -4.22
CA GLU A 112 15.02 -0.93 -3.23
C GLU A 112 13.49 -1.05 -3.30
N ARG A 113 12.79 0.07 -3.48
CA ARG A 113 11.32 0.13 -3.37
C ARG A 113 10.58 -0.08 -4.68
N LEU A 114 11.17 0.30 -5.82
CA LEU A 114 10.52 0.18 -7.13
C LEU A 114 10.05 -1.25 -7.45
N PRO A 115 10.80 -2.33 -7.20
CA PRO A 115 10.32 -3.69 -7.49
C PRO A 115 9.07 -4.06 -6.70
N ALA A 116 9.02 -3.70 -5.41
CA ALA A 116 7.86 -3.99 -4.55
C ALA A 116 6.63 -3.19 -4.98
N VAL A 117 6.80 -1.93 -5.39
CA VAL A 117 5.71 -1.09 -5.92
C VAL A 117 5.21 -1.63 -7.26
N MET A 118 6.12 -2.07 -8.15
CA MET A 118 5.73 -2.68 -9.43
C MET A 118 4.99 -4.00 -9.24
N GLU A 119 5.37 -4.81 -8.26
CA GLU A 119 4.65 -6.05 -7.92
C GLU A 119 3.23 -5.73 -7.41
N ALA A 120 3.10 -4.76 -6.51
CA ALA A 120 1.80 -4.31 -6.02
C ALA A 120 0.91 -3.76 -7.14
N PHE A 121 1.47 -2.96 -8.05
CA PHE A 121 0.79 -2.40 -9.22
C PHE A 121 0.35 -3.50 -10.21
N ASN A 122 1.21 -4.48 -10.50
CA ASN A 122 0.82 -5.59 -11.37
C ASN A 122 -0.26 -6.46 -10.71
N TYR A 123 -0.19 -6.63 -9.39
CA TYR A 123 -1.17 -7.38 -8.62
C TYR A 123 -2.54 -6.70 -8.60
N SER A 124 -2.61 -5.38 -8.41
CA SER A 124 -3.86 -4.61 -8.44
C SER A 124 -4.52 -4.66 -9.83
N GLN A 125 -3.75 -4.48 -10.89
CA GLN A 125 -4.20 -4.66 -12.28
C GLN A 125 -4.74 -6.09 -12.52
N GLY A 126 -4.04 -7.10 -12.00
CA GLY A 126 -4.46 -8.50 -12.08
C GLY A 126 -5.80 -8.76 -11.37
N ILE A 127 -6.01 -8.20 -10.18
CA ILE A 127 -7.28 -8.30 -9.46
C ILE A 127 -8.42 -7.65 -10.25
N SER A 128 -8.18 -6.49 -10.87
CA SER A 128 -9.20 -5.82 -11.69
C SER A 128 -9.72 -6.74 -12.81
N ASN A 129 -8.82 -7.49 -13.46
CA ASN A 129 -9.19 -8.48 -14.47
C ASN A 129 -9.92 -9.70 -13.88
N ILE A 130 -9.59 -10.13 -12.66
CA ILE A 130 -10.23 -11.25 -11.96
C ILE A 130 -11.65 -10.90 -11.50
N LEU A 131 -11.88 -9.65 -11.08
CA LEU A 131 -13.19 -9.16 -10.66
C LEU A 131 -14.13 -8.87 -11.84
N GLY A 132 -13.61 -8.88 -13.07
CA GLY A 132 -14.42 -8.83 -14.28
C GLY A 132 -15.36 -10.03 -14.39
N ARG A 133 -16.53 -9.84 -15.04
CA ARG A 133 -17.57 -10.88 -15.23
C ARG A 133 -17.19 -11.99 -16.25
N GLY A 134 -15.91 -12.34 -16.34
CA GLY A 134 -15.40 -13.38 -17.23
C GLY A 134 -15.47 -14.78 -16.61
N ILE A 135 -15.36 -15.81 -17.46
CA ILE A 135 -15.31 -17.23 -17.04
C ILE A 135 -14.13 -17.48 -16.08
N PHE A 136 -12.99 -16.83 -16.33
CA PHE A 136 -11.81 -16.90 -15.45
C PHE A 136 -12.08 -16.36 -14.04
N GLY A 137 -12.82 -15.26 -13.91
CA GLY A 137 -13.20 -14.69 -12.62
C GLY A 137 -14.11 -15.62 -11.83
N ALA A 138 -15.07 -16.28 -12.49
CA ALA A 138 -15.95 -17.26 -11.86
C ALA A 138 -15.17 -18.49 -11.34
N ILE A 139 -14.23 -19.02 -12.14
CA ILE A 139 -13.36 -20.13 -11.71
C ILE A 139 -12.48 -19.71 -10.53
N TYR A 140 -11.88 -18.52 -10.58
CA TYR A 140 -11.04 -18.01 -9.50
C TYR A 140 -11.84 -17.85 -8.19
N LEU A 141 -13.04 -17.26 -8.27
CA LEU A 141 -13.92 -17.09 -7.12
C LEU A 141 -14.33 -18.45 -6.52
N TYR A 142 -14.67 -19.43 -7.36
CA TYR A 142 -14.98 -20.78 -6.91
C TYR A 142 -13.80 -21.41 -6.15
N ILE A 143 -12.60 -21.35 -6.72
CA ILE A 143 -11.38 -21.88 -6.08
C ILE A 143 -11.14 -21.18 -4.73
N MET A 144 -11.22 -19.84 -4.69
CA MET A 144 -10.97 -19.08 -3.46
C MET A 144 -12.03 -19.34 -2.37
N THR A 145 -13.29 -19.52 -2.76
CA THR A 145 -14.40 -19.79 -1.83
C THR A 145 -14.32 -21.19 -1.22
N HIS A 146 -13.84 -22.16 -2.00
CA HIS A 146 -13.71 -23.56 -1.58
C HIS A 146 -12.28 -23.94 -1.16
N MET A 147 -11.37 -22.99 -1.06
CA MET A 147 -9.98 -23.25 -0.67
C MET A 147 -9.91 -23.70 0.79
N PRO A 148 -9.31 -24.87 1.10
CA PRO A 148 -9.12 -25.30 2.48
C PRO A 148 -8.26 -24.30 3.28
N THR A 149 -8.63 -24.08 4.54
CA THR A 149 -7.96 -23.11 5.43
C THR A 149 -6.47 -23.36 5.63
N TRP A 150 -6.03 -24.62 5.63
CA TRP A 150 -4.60 -24.95 5.72
C TRP A 150 -3.82 -24.44 4.50
N LEU A 151 -4.39 -24.56 3.30
CA LEU A 151 -3.76 -24.11 2.06
C LEU A 151 -3.76 -22.57 2.00
N TRP A 152 -4.85 -21.94 2.42
CA TRP A 152 -4.94 -20.49 2.55
C TRP A 152 -3.87 -19.92 3.48
N ARG A 153 -3.62 -20.57 4.62
CA ARG A 153 -2.55 -20.17 5.56
C ARG A 153 -1.16 -20.27 4.95
N ILE A 154 -0.89 -21.32 4.18
CA ILE A 154 0.42 -21.50 3.52
C ILE A 154 0.61 -20.47 2.41
N VAL A 155 -0.38 -20.34 1.51
CA VAL A 155 -0.25 -19.55 0.28
C VAL A 155 -0.36 -18.05 0.52
N LYS A 156 -1.37 -17.60 1.29
CA LYS A 156 -1.59 -16.18 1.55
C LYS A 156 -0.74 -15.66 2.69
N LEU A 157 -0.89 -16.26 3.88
CA LEU A 157 -0.34 -15.70 5.11
C LEU A 157 1.19 -15.59 5.07
N SER A 158 1.86 -16.61 4.52
CA SER A 158 3.31 -16.63 4.46
C SER A 158 3.87 -15.51 3.58
N ASN A 159 3.20 -15.13 2.49
CA ASN A 159 3.71 -14.12 1.57
C ASN A 159 3.31 -12.69 1.98
N THR A 160 2.11 -12.49 2.54
CA THR A 160 1.66 -11.15 2.94
C THR A 160 2.25 -10.66 4.26
N VAL A 161 2.70 -11.55 5.16
CA VAL A 161 3.18 -11.19 6.52
C VAL A 161 4.72 -11.21 6.62
N LYS A 162 5.43 -11.49 5.52
CA LYS A 162 6.91 -11.54 5.50
C LYS A 162 7.55 -10.19 5.80
N PHE A 163 7.01 -9.11 5.26
CA PHE A 163 7.64 -7.80 5.35
C PHE A 163 7.23 -7.10 6.64
N ARG A 164 8.21 -6.86 7.50
CA ARG A 164 8.02 -6.15 8.78
C ARG A 164 9.10 -5.08 8.90
N PRO A 165 8.96 -3.95 8.20
CA PRO A 165 9.98 -2.92 8.19
C PRO A 165 10.14 -2.35 9.60
N GLN A 166 11.39 -2.22 10.04
CA GLN A 166 11.74 -1.56 11.31
C GLN A 166 12.66 -0.38 11.04
N ALA A 167 12.65 0.58 11.97
CA ALA A 167 13.67 1.61 12.01
C ALA A 167 14.95 0.98 12.58
N GLY A 168 15.98 0.82 11.75
CA GLY A 168 17.21 0.12 12.11
C GLY A 168 18.02 0.80 13.22
N PHE A 169 17.78 2.10 13.40
CA PHE A 169 18.36 2.94 14.46
C PHE A 169 17.61 2.86 15.81
N LEU A 170 16.55 2.06 15.91
CA LEU A 170 15.87 1.78 17.17
C LEU A 170 16.25 0.41 17.72
N LYS A 171 16.00 0.19 19.02
CA LYS A 171 16.16 -1.13 19.64
C LYS A 171 15.26 -2.13 18.90
N ALA A 172 15.85 -3.24 18.46
CA ALA A 172 15.12 -4.27 17.73
C ALA A 172 14.02 -4.86 18.62
N ILE A 173 12.84 -5.01 18.05
CA ILE A 173 11.69 -5.60 18.72
C ILE A 173 11.78 -7.13 18.58
N GLU A 174 11.53 -7.85 19.68
CA GLU A 174 11.52 -9.30 19.68
C GLU A 174 10.46 -9.85 18.71
N VAL A 175 10.81 -10.94 18.01
CA VAL A 175 9.92 -11.57 17.04
C VAL A 175 8.89 -12.42 17.78
N MET A 176 7.70 -11.87 17.98
CA MET A 176 6.56 -12.54 18.65
C MET A 176 5.83 -13.58 17.78
N GLY A 177 6.42 -14.05 16.68
CA GLY A 177 5.72 -14.89 15.69
C GLY A 177 6.59 -16.00 15.09
N ASN A 178 5.94 -16.96 14.44
CA ASN A 178 6.60 -18.16 13.89
C ASN A 178 7.29 -17.91 12.53
N ILE A 179 7.00 -16.79 11.87
CA ILE A 179 7.56 -16.45 10.57
C ILE A 179 8.66 -15.42 10.79
N LYS A 180 9.88 -15.73 10.35
CA LYS A 180 11.00 -14.79 10.38
C LYS A 180 10.70 -13.63 9.42
N PRO A 181 10.75 -12.37 9.89
CA PRO A 181 10.52 -11.22 9.03
C PRO A 181 11.66 -11.09 8.00
N ALA A 182 11.29 -10.71 6.78
CA ALA A 182 12.24 -10.30 5.76
C ALA A 182 12.81 -8.93 6.15
N THR A 183 14.14 -8.86 6.27
CA THR A 183 14.84 -7.61 6.57
C THR A 183 15.12 -6.85 5.28
N SER A 184 14.97 -5.53 5.36
CA SER A 184 15.24 -4.65 4.23
C SER A 184 16.73 -4.26 4.16
N LEU A 185 17.24 -3.93 2.98
CA LEU A 185 18.66 -3.55 2.82
C LEU A 185 18.94 -2.22 3.54
N SER A 186 18.00 -1.28 3.43
CA SER A 186 18.03 -0.02 4.16
C SER A 186 18.11 -0.22 5.69
N GLU A 187 17.30 -1.13 6.25
CA GLU A 187 17.33 -1.46 7.68
C GLU A 187 18.68 -2.02 8.12
N GLN A 188 19.28 -2.94 7.37
CA GLN A 188 20.60 -3.50 7.69
C GLN A 188 21.69 -2.41 7.73
N LYS A 189 21.65 -1.45 6.79
CA LYS A 189 22.60 -0.31 6.78
C LYS A 189 22.44 0.58 8.00
N ALA A 190 21.20 0.97 8.33
CA ALA A 190 20.93 1.79 9.51
C ALA A 190 21.34 1.07 10.79
N ARG A 191 21.11 -0.24 10.85
CA ARG A 191 21.48 -1.08 11.99
C ARG A 191 22.98 -1.13 12.21
N ALA A 192 23.77 -1.30 11.15
CA ALA A 192 25.22 -1.32 11.23
C ALA A 192 25.77 0.00 11.81
N VAL A 193 25.24 1.15 11.37
CA VAL A 193 25.64 2.47 11.89
C VAL A 193 25.26 2.64 13.35
N TYR A 194 24.07 2.20 13.76
CA TYR A 194 23.62 2.24 15.14
C TYR A 194 24.50 1.38 16.07
N GLU A 195 24.88 0.18 15.63
CA GLU A 195 25.74 -0.72 16.41
C GLU A 195 27.16 -0.17 16.55
N MET A 196 27.72 0.46 15.50
CA MET A 196 29.00 1.17 15.58
C MET A 196 28.96 2.31 16.61
N GLN A 197 27.92 3.14 16.56
CA GLN A 197 27.76 4.25 17.51
C GLN A 197 27.58 3.80 18.96
N LEU A 198 26.91 2.66 19.18
CA LEU A 198 26.80 2.06 20.51
C LEU A 198 28.16 1.57 21.01
N GLN A 199 28.96 0.91 20.17
CA GLN A 199 30.31 0.46 20.54
C GLN A 199 31.22 1.62 20.90
N ASP A 200 31.20 2.71 20.13
CA ASP A 200 31.96 3.93 20.43
C ASP A 200 31.55 4.57 21.76
N THR A 201 30.25 4.53 22.09
CA THR A 201 29.72 5.05 23.35
C THR A 201 30.18 4.20 24.54
N VAL A 202 30.23 2.87 24.40
CA VAL A 202 30.73 1.98 25.47
C VAL A 202 32.24 2.07 25.64
N ALA A 203 33.00 2.26 24.55
CA ALA A 203 34.46 2.37 24.59
C ALA A 203 34.99 3.70 25.15
N SER A 204 34.12 4.72 25.25
CA SER A 204 34.46 6.04 25.80
C SER A 204 34.12 6.20 27.30
N ILE A 205 33.62 5.14 27.93
CA ILE A 205 33.32 5.04 29.37
C ILE A 205 34.38 4.16 30.03
#